data_AF-A0A521UJE1-F1
#
_entry.id   AF-A0A521UJE1-F1
#
_cell.length_a   1.000
_cell.length_b   1.000
_cell.length_c   1.000
_cell.angle_alpha   90.00
_cell.angle_beta   90.00
_cell.angle_gamma   90.00
#
_symmetry.space_group_name_H-M   'P 1'
#
loop_
_entity.id
_entity.type
_entity.pdbx_description
1 polymer ?
#
loop_
_entity_poly.entity_id
_entity_poly.type
_entity_poly.pdbx_seq_one_letter_code
_entity_poly.pdbx_strand_id
1 'polypeptide(L)'
;MEESSWRPMIEALQQKGFRSTYLERLQRRLEVATGRSSLEQEMLQEMALSLGRAQDRINVSLLQCEVLGRQLDEAESRRPRPEDYPTLVEAFNAKRDEALMYREHLLIQREAIGLRNNEQLDSLYPVPPKRVAQP
;
A
#
# COMPACT_ATOMS: atom_id res chain seq x y z
N MET A 1 -12.37 1.71 29.79
CA MET A 1 -12.80 2.85 30.63
C MET A 1 -13.51 3.82 29.70
N GLU A 2 -14.75 4.17 30.01
CA GLU A 2 -15.63 5.00 29.17
C GLU A 2 -15.09 6.43 29.00
N GLU A 3 -14.36 6.70 27.92
CA GLU A 3 -13.80 8.04 27.66
C GLU A 3 -14.84 9.08 27.19
N SER A 4 -16.11 8.71 26.97
CA SER A 4 -17.09 9.55 26.27
C SER A 4 -18.34 9.96 27.04
N SER A 5 -18.46 9.67 28.34
CA SER A 5 -19.73 9.93 29.06
C SER A 5 -20.08 11.42 29.20
N TRP A 6 -19.10 12.32 29.07
CA TRP A 6 -19.24 13.74 29.41
C TRP A 6 -19.20 14.69 28.19
N ARG A 7 -18.90 14.21 26.98
CA ARG A 7 -18.87 15.04 25.76
C ARG A 7 -20.21 15.75 25.48
N PRO A 8 -21.36 15.05 25.49
CA PRO A 8 -22.66 15.68 25.23
C PRO A 8 -23.00 16.75 26.28
N MET A 9 -22.55 16.54 27.53
CA MET A 9 -22.76 17.49 28.61
C MET A 9 -21.96 18.79 28.42
N ILE A 10 -20.71 18.70 27.98
CA ILE A 10 -19.87 19.88 27.70
C ILE A 10 -20.47 20.70 26.55
N GLU A 11 -20.85 20.05 25.46
CA GLU A 11 -21.47 20.69 24.29
C GLU A 11 -22.78 21.39 24.65
N ALA A 12 -23.64 20.73 25.44
CA ALA A 12 -24.90 21.31 25.91
C ALA A 12 -24.69 22.52 26.84
N LEU A 13 -23.67 22.50 27.71
CA LEU A 13 -23.34 23.62 28.59
C LEU A 13 -22.72 24.81 27.82
N GLN A 14 -21.95 24.54 26.77
CA GLN A 14 -21.44 25.56 25.85
C GLN A 14 -22.56 26.27 25.11
N GLN A 15 -23.52 25.52 24.55
CA GLN A 15 -24.67 26.08 23.84
C GLN A 15 -25.52 27.00 24.73
N LYS A 16 -25.56 26.71 26.04
CA LYS A 16 -26.24 27.54 27.05
C LYS A 16 -25.41 28.74 27.54
N GLY A 17 -24.20 28.94 27.02
CA GLY A 17 -23.31 30.03 27.41
C GLY A 17 -22.76 29.91 28.84
N PHE A 18 -22.78 28.71 29.43
CA PHE A 18 -22.33 28.50 30.80
C PHE A 18 -20.81 28.70 30.90
N ARG A 19 -20.36 29.49 31.88
CA ARG A 19 -18.93 29.77 32.11
C ARG A 19 -18.49 29.21 33.46
N SER A 20 -17.46 28.38 33.47
CA SER A 20 -16.88 27.80 34.67
C SER A 20 -15.44 27.35 34.41
N THR A 21 -14.54 27.57 35.35
CA THR A 21 -13.15 27.09 35.28
C THR A 21 -13.06 25.57 35.11
N TYR A 22 -14.05 24.81 35.62
CA TYR A 22 -14.11 23.36 35.47
C TYR A 22 -14.50 22.96 34.04
N LEU A 23 -15.43 23.71 33.43
CA LEU A 23 -15.82 23.50 32.04
C LEU A 23 -14.64 23.76 31.09
N GLU A 24 -13.88 24.84 31.31
CA GLU A 24 -12.68 25.16 30.54
C GLU A 24 -11.60 24.06 30.62
N ARG A 25 -11.40 23.47 31.81
CA ARG A 25 -10.45 22.35 31.98
C ARG A 25 -10.88 21.11 31.21
N LEU A 26 -12.17 20.78 31.27
CA LEU A 26 -12.72 19.63 30.55
C LEU A 26 -12.69 19.86 29.02
N GLN A 27 -12.92 21.10 28.57
CA GLN A 27 -12.78 21.49 27.16
C GLN A 27 -11.36 21.27 26.65
N ARG A 28 -10.33 21.79 27.35
CA ARG A 28 -8.93 21.57 26.94
C ARG A 28 -8.58 20.08 26.84
N ARG A 29 -9.06 19.27 27.79
CA ARG A 29 -8.84 17.82 27.77
C ARG A 29 -9.54 17.15 26.59
N LEU A 30 -10.74 17.62 26.24
CA LEU A 30 -11.47 17.16 25.06
C LEU A 30 -10.73 17.51 23.77
N GLU A 31 -10.30 18.76 23.62
CA GLU A 31 -9.56 19.26 22.45
C GLU A 31 -8.27 18.47 22.21
N VAL A 32 -7.51 18.18 23.27
CA VAL A 32 -6.31 17.34 23.17
C VAL A 32 -6.66 15.92 22.75
N ALA A 33 -7.74 15.34 23.29
CA ALA A 33 -8.18 13.99 22.92
C ALA A 33 -8.73 13.92 21.49
N THR A 34 -9.50 14.92 21.04
CA THR A 34 -10.04 14.98 19.68
C THR A 34 -8.94 15.25 18.66
N GLY A 35 -8.01 16.16 18.95
CA GLY A 35 -6.85 16.44 18.09
C GLY A 35 -5.91 15.24 17.95
N ARG A 36 -5.74 14.46 19.03
CA ARG A 36 -5.03 13.17 18.96
C ARG A 36 -5.75 12.17 18.05
N SER A 37 -7.07 12.06 18.19
CA SER A 37 -7.88 11.14 17.37
C SER A 37 -7.88 11.53 15.88
N SER A 38 -7.89 12.82 15.53
CA SER A 38 -7.83 13.25 14.13
C SER A 38 -6.47 12.97 13.51
N LEU A 39 -5.38 13.25 14.25
CA LEU A 39 -4.02 12.94 13.79
C LEU A 39 -3.83 11.43 13.59
N GLU A 40 -4.31 10.60 14.52
CA GLU A 40 -4.26 9.14 14.39
C GLU A 40 -5.01 8.66 13.13
N GLN A 41 -6.17 9.27 12.81
CA GLN A 41 -6.91 8.97 11.58
C GLN A 41 -6.15 9.38 10.32
N GLU A 42 -5.57 10.58 10.30
CA GLU A 42 -4.75 11.06 9.18
C GLU A 42 -3.53 10.17 8.94
N MET A 43 -2.83 9.77 10.02
CA MET A 43 -1.70 8.84 9.94
C MET A 43 -2.13 7.48 9.38
N LEU A 44 -3.25 6.93 9.84
CA LEU A 44 -3.80 5.67 9.32
C LEU A 44 -4.15 5.77 7.83
N GLN A 45 -4.76 6.88 7.41
CA GLN A 45 -5.10 7.13 6.02
C GLN A 45 -3.86 7.22 5.13
N GLU A 46 -2.83 7.96 5.54
CA GLU A 46 -1.58 8.08 4.79
C GLU A 46 -0.83 6.74 4.71
N MET A 47 -0.81 5.95 5.80
CA MET A 47 -0.24 4.60 5.76
C MET A 47 -0.98 3.71 4.76
N ALA A 48 -2.32 3.74 4.77
CA ALA A 48 -3.13 2.98 3.83
C ALA A 48 -2.87 3.40 2.37
N LEU A 49 -2.79 4.71 2.09
CA LEU A 49 -2.47 5.24 0.77
C LEU A 49 -1.06 4.85 0.31
N SER A 50 -0.07 4.90 1.21
CA SER A 50 1.31 4.49 0.93
C SER A 50 1.39 3.02 0.53
N LEU A 51 0.74 2.14 1.31
CA LEU A 51 0.67 0.71 1.00
C LEU A 51 -0.05 0.45 -0.32
N GLY A 52 -1.17 1.13 -0.57
CA GLY A 52 -1.92 1.02 -1.83
C GLY A 52 -1.05 1.37 -3.04
N ARG A 53 -0.31 2.50 -2.98
CA ARG A 53 0.64 2.89 -4.03
C ARG A 53 1.74 1.85 -4.25
N ALA A 54 2.23 1.21 -3.18
CA ALA A 54 3.22 0.15 -3.31
C ALA A 54 2.64 -1.10 -3.99
N GLN A 55 1.40 -1.48 -3.66
CA GLN A 55 0.69 -2.58 -4.32
C GLN A 55 0.44 -2.28 -5.80
N ASP A 56 0.04 -1.05 -6.14
CA ASP A 56 -0.18 -0.64 -7.53
C ASP A 56 1.08 -0.78 -8.39
N ARG A 57 2.26 -0.47 -7.84
CA ARG A 57 3.53 -0.66 -8.55
C ARG A 57 3.80 -2.13 -8.87
N ILE A 58 3.55 -3.03 -7.92
CA ILE A 58 3.67 -4.48 -8.16
C ILE A 58 2.71 -4.93 -9.25
N ASN A 59 1.43 -4.52 -9.16
CA ASN A 59 0.40 -4.87 -10.13
C ASN A 59 0.77 -4.40 -11.53
N VAL A 60 1.26 -3.18 -11.68
CA VAL A 60 1.70 -2.63 -12.98
C VAL A 60 2.87 -3.43 -13.54
N SER A 61 3.92 -3.72 -12.75
CA SER A 61 5.06 -4.51 -13.23
C SER A 61 4.67 -5.93 -13.61
N LEU A 62 3.77 -6.58 -12.85
CA LEU A 62 3.25 -7.91 -13.18
C LEU A 62 2.40 -7.92 -14.45
N LEU A 63 1.53 -6.91 -14.63
CA LEU A 63 0.75 -6.75 -15.86
C LEU A 63 1.67 -6.57 -17.07
N GLN A 64 2.73 -5.78 -16.93
CA GLN A 64 3.74 -5.62 -17.99
C GLN A 64 4.45 -6.95 -18.29
N CYS A 65 4.77 -7.76 -17.28
CA CYS A 65 5.29 -9.11 -17.48
C CYS A 65 4.30 -9.99 -18.26
N GLU A 66 3.00 -9.93 -17.94
CA GLU A 66 1.98 -10.71 -18.64
C GLU A 66 1.90 -10.33 -20.13
N VAL A 67 1.89 -9.03 -20.42
CA VAL A 67 1.87 -8.51 -21.81
C VAL A 67 3.11 -8.95 -22.58
N LEU A 68 4.32 -8.74 -22.02
CA LEU A 68 5.57 -9.14 -22.64
C LEU A 68 5.70 -10.67 -22.75
N GLY A 69 5.18 -11.40 -21.77
CA GLY A 69 5.15 -12.87 -21.77
C GLY A 69 4.36 -13.42 -22.95
N ARG A 70 3.18 -12.85 -23.23
CA ARG A 70 2.37 -13.21 -24.40
C ARG A 70 3.10 -12.90 -25.71
N GLN A 71 3.74 -11.73 -25.81
CA GLN A 71 4.53 -11.38 -27.00
C GLN A 71 5.70 -12.35 -27.21
N LEU A 72 6.35 -12.79 -26.13
CA LEU A 72 7.41 -13.80 -26.18
C LEU A 72 6.88 -15.17 -26.62
N ASP A 73 5.73 -15.60 -26.10
CA ASP A 73 5.10 -16.87 -26.50
C ASP A 73 4.75 -16.85 -28.01
N GLU A 74 4.20 -15.73 -28.49
CA GLU A 74 3.91 -15.53 -29.90
C GLU A 74 5.18 -15.52 -30.76
N ALA A 75 6.21 -14.79 -30.35
CA ALA A 75 7.47 -14.71 -31.08
C ALA A 75 8.21 -16.05 -31.10
N GLU A 76 8.11 -16.84 -30.03
CA GLU A 76 8.69 -18.19 -29.94
C GLU A 76 8.00 -19.20 -30.86
N SER A 77 6.69 -19.02 -31.10
CA SER A 77 5.93 -19.86 -32.04
C SER A 77 6.30 -19.63 -33.50
N ARG A 78 6.92 -18.49 -33.85
CA ARG A 78 7.32 -18.15 -35.23
C ARG A 78 8.65 -18.80 -35.61
N ARG A 79 8.73 -19.34 -36.83
CA ARG A 79 9.95 -19.90 -37.41
C ARG A 79 10.20 -19.28 -38.81
N PRO A 80 11.32 -18.58 -39.03
CA PRO A 80 12.37 -18.27 -38.06
C PRO A 80 11.87 -17.33 -36.94
N ARG A 81 12.56 -17.38 -35.80
CA ARG A 81 12.27 -16.51 -34.65
C ARG A 81 12.56 -15.05 -35.05
N PRO A 82 11.75 -14.07 -34.60
CA PRO A 82 12.01 -12.66 -34.86
C PRO A 82 13.38 -12.19 -34.33
N GLU A 83 14.01 -11.25 -35.04
CA GLU A 83 15.32 -10.70 -34.66
C GLU A 83 15.28 -9.95 -33.32
N ASP A 84 14.12 -9.39 -32.95
CA ASP A 84 13.90 -8.66 -31.70
C ASP A 84 13.59 -9.54 -30.49
N TYR A 85 13.56 -10.87 -30.66
CA TYR A 85 13.29 -11.81 -29.57
C TYR A 85 14.22 -11.64 -28.35
N PRO A 86 15.55 -11.48 -28.50
CA PRO A 86 16.43 -11.26 -27.35
C PRO A 86 16.06 -9.99 -26.56
N THR A 87 15.74 -8.90 -27.27
CA THR A 87 15.30 -7.64 -26.67
C THR A 87 13.98 -7.81 -25.89
N LEU A 88 13.04 -8.58 -26.43
CA LEU A 88 11.79 -8.92 -25.72
C LEU A 88 12.05 -9.73 -24.44
N VAL A 89 13.00 -10.67 -24.47
CA VAL A 89 13.40 -11.45 -23.28
C VAL A 89 14.01 -10.55 -22.22
N GLU A 90 14.90 -9.63 -22.60
CA GLU A 90 15.50 -8.65 -21.69
C GLU A 90 14.44 -7.74 -21.06
N ALA A 91 13.52 -7.21 -21.88
CA ALA A 91 12.43 -6.37 -21.39
C ALA A 91 11.53 -7.11 -20.40
N PHE A 92 11.16 -8.36 -20.70
CA PHE A 92 10.38 -9.21 -19.80
C PHE A 92 11.11 -9.44 -18.46
N ASN A 93 12.38 -9.82 -18.52
CA ASN A 93 13.17 -10.09 -17.32
C ASN A 93 13.39 -8.83 -16.47
N ALA A 94 13.53 -7.66 -17.10
CA ALA A 94 13.62 -6.39 -16.38
C ALA A 94 12.32 -6.10 -15.60
N LYS A 95 11.15 -6.28 -16.22
CA LYS A 95 9.85 -6.10 -15.54
C LYS A 95 9.60 -7.11 -14.45
N ARG A 96 10.06 -8.34 -14.65
CA ARG A 96 10.04 -9.38 -13.61
C ARG A 96 10.87 -8.95 -12.39
N ASP A 97 12.06 -8.43 -12.61
CA ASP A 97 12.96 -8.01 -11.53
C ASP A 97 12.43 -6.75 -10.82
N GLU A 98 11.78 -5.81 -11.54
CA GLU A 98 11.02 -4.72 -10.93
C GLU A 98 9.87 -5.22 -10.03
N ALA A 99 9.12 -6.22 -10.47
CA ALA A 99 8.02 -6.80 -9.69
C ALA A 99 8.52 -7.43 -8.37
N LEU A 100 9.66 -8.13 -8.41
CA LEU A 100 10.30 -8.66 -7.19
C LEU A 100 10.73 -7.56 -6.24
N MET A 101 11.41 -6.53 -6.77
CA MET A 101 11.86 -5.39 -5.99
C MET A 101 10.68 -4.69 -5.30
N TYR A 102 9.58 -4.42 -6.02
CA TYR A 102 8.42 -3.78 -5.41
C TYR A 102 7.71 -4.67 -4.38
N ARG A 103 7.71 -6.00 -4.56
CA ARG A 103 7.18 -6.94 -3.57
C ARG A 103 8.01 -6.94 -2.28
N GLU A 104 9.34 -6.87 -2.39
CA GLU A 104 10.24 -6.70 -1.25
C GLU A 104 10.01 -5.35 -0.54
N HIS A 105 9.85 -4.26 -1.30
CA HIS A 105 9.51 -2.96 -0.72
C HIS A 105 8.19 -2.99 0.06
N LEU A 106 7.16 -3.64 -0.48
CA LEU A 106 5.87 -3.80 0.22
C LEU A 106 6.03 -4.62 1.51
N LEU A 107 6.84 -5.69 1.50
CA LEU A 107 7.16 -6.46 2.70
C LEU A 107 7.79 -5.57 3.77
N ILE A 108 8.83 -4.83 3.42
CA ILE A 108 9.55 -3.92 4.35
C ILE A 108 8.59 -2.86 4.91
N GLN A 109 7.75 -2.25 4.08
CA GLN A 109 6.78 -1.25 4.52
C GLN A 109 5.76 -1.83 5.50
N ARG A 110 5.25 -3.04 5.23
CA ARG A 110 4.32 -3.75 6.11
C ARG A 110 4.96 -4.04 7.47
N GLU A 111 6.20 -4.51 7.48
CA GLU A 111 6.94 -4.77 8.72
C GLU A 111 7.21 -3.49 9.53
N ALA A 112 7.54 -2.39 8.85
CA ALA A 112 7.79 -1.09 9.47
C ALA A 112 6.59 -0.54 10.24
N ILE A 113 5.36 -0.86 9.80
CA ILE A 113 4.12 -0.49 10.49
C ILE A 113 3.59 -1.60 11.43
N GLY A 114 4.36 -2.67 11.63
CA GLY A 114 4.06 -3.74 12.59
C GLY A 114 3.26 -4.93 12.04
N LEU A 115 3.02 -5.03 10.72
CA LEU A 115 2.38 -6.19 10.10
C LEU A 115 3.39 -7.32 9.89
N ARG A 116 3.25 -8.42 10.65
CA ARG A 116 4.24 -9.52 10.70
C ARG A 116 3.86 -10.78 9.91
N ASN A 117 2.58 -10.96 9.55
CA ASN A 117 2.15 -12.10 8.75
C ASN A 117 2.15 -11.74 7.26
N ASN A 118 3.27 -12.03 6.59
CA ASN A 118 3.52 -11.63 5.20
C ASN A 118 3.71 -12.82 4.25
N GLU A 119 3.51 -14.05 4.72
CA GLU A 119 3.68 -15.29 3.94
C GLU A 119 2.79 -15.33 2.68
N GLN A 120 1.67 -14.61 2.71
CA GLN A 120 0.71 -14.56 1.61
C GLN A 120 1.17 -13.68 0.42
N LEU A 121 2.21 -12.85 0.58
CA LEU A 121 2.64 -11.92 -0.49
C LEU A 121 3.06 -12.65 -1.76
N ASP A 122 3.70 -13.82 -1.64
CA ASP A 122 4.09 -14.63 -2.79
C ASP A 122 2.88 -15.23 -3.52
N SER A 123 1.81 -15.55 -2.77
CA SER A 123 0.56 -16.05 -3.34
C SER A 123 -0.28 -14.95 -3.98
N LEU A 124 -0.26 -13.73 -3.42
CA LEU A 124 -1.00 -12.58 -3.95
C LEU A 124 -0.32 -11.97 -5.18
N TYR A 125 1.01 -12.00 -5.21
CA TYR A 125 1.83 -11.42 -6.26
C TYR A 125 2.80 -12.47 -6.84
N PRO A 126 2.28 -13.48 -7.57
CA PRO A 126 3.11 -14.52 -8.16
C PRO A 126 3.96 -13.93 -9.29
N VAL A 127 5.28 -13.88 -9.09
CA VAL A 127 6.22 -13.42 -10.13
C VAL A 127 6.59 -14.59 -11.03
N PRO A 128 6.46 -14.46 -12.37
CA PRO A 128 6.79 -15.54 -13.30
C PRO A 128 8.29 -15.88 -13.31
N PRO A 129 8.68 -17.09 -13.77
CA PRO A 129 10.08 -17.47 -13.89
C PRO A 129 10.82 -16.61 -14.94
N LYS A 130 12.15 -16.49 -14.82
CA LYS A 130 12.98 -15.83 -15.83
C LYS A 130 12.89 -16.57 -17.16
N ARG A 131 12.90 -15.82 -18.27
CA ARG A 131 13.04 -16.39 -19.62
C ARG A 131 14.48 -16.27 -20.08
N VAL A 132 14.97 -17.28 -20.78
CA VAL A 132 16.32 -17.31 -21.34
C VAL A 132 16.24 -17.15 -22.86
N ALA A 133 17.00 -16.20 -23.40
CA ALA A 133 17.25 -16.14 -24.82
C ALA A 133 18.19 -17.31 -25.15
N GLN A 134 17.63 -18.45 -25.53
CA GLN A 134 18.47 -19.53 -26.08
C GLN A 134 19.15 -19.01 -27.36
N PRO A 135 20.46 -19.25 -27.54
CA PRO A 135 21.22 -18.81 -28.70
C PRO A 135 20.74 -19.47 -30.00
#